data_AF-A0A2M8LFB7-F1
#
_entry.id   AF-A0A2M8LFB7-F1
#
_cell.length_a   1.000
_cell.length_b   1.000
_cell.length_c   1.000
_cell.angle_alpha   90.00
_cell.angle_beta   90.00
_cell.angle_gamma   90.00
#
_symmetry.space_group_name_H-M   'P 1'
#
loop_
_entity.id
_entity.type
_entity.pdbx_description
1 polymer ?
#
loop_
_entity_poly.entity_id
_entity_poly.type
_entity_poly.pdbx_seq_one_letter_code
_entity_poly.pdbx_strand_id
1 'polypeptide(L)'
;MDQHLIKIDPEKHSVATTATSLPPLFHYYGDAVRRLFVAAAIIITITTPIVSAFLTLPTFSAIIGALFLVIVAGLTNPSERWSSSLNLTVAVLGAALFQYRGIADYLAFTVNPAQVFMFTVDEVLAVIFIIAVYYSSKTFRRMFVK
;
A
#
# COMPACT_ATOMS: atom_id res chain seq x y z
N MET A 1 -56.12 44.76 31.13
CA MET A 1 -54.76 44.26 31.39
C MET A 1 -54.58 43.06 30.49
N ASP A 2 -54.32 43.31 29.21
CA ASP A 2 -54.39 42.29 28.17
C ASP A 2 -53.04 41.60 28.02
N GLN A 3 -53.07 40.28 28.21
CA GLN A 3 -51.93 39.40 28.06
C GLN A 3 -51.59 39.24 26.58
N HIS A 4 -50.34 39.55 26.22
CA HIS A 4 -49.74 39.19 24.95
C HIS A 4 -49.61 37.66 24.85
N LEU A 5 -50.59 37.02 24.22
CA LEU A 5 -50.50 35.62 23.80
C LEU A 5 -49.65 35.53 22.53
N ILE A 6 -48.40 35.08 22.69
CA ILE A 6 -47.56 34.62 21.60
C ILE A 6 -48.20 33.35 21.04
N LYS A 7 -48.85 33.45 19.87
CA LYS A 7 -49.23 32.29 19.06
C LYS A 7 -47.94 31.61 18.57
N ILE A 8 -47.58 30.51 19.21
CA ILE A 8 -46.57 29.59 18.68
C ILE A 8 -47.27 28.76 17.61
N ASP A 9 -46.84 28.96 16.37
CA ASP A 9 -47.26 28.19 15.20
C ASP A 9 -46.70 26.75 15.29
N PRO A 10 -47.56 25.71 15.38
CA PRO A 10 -47.10 24.34 15.53
C PRO A 10 -46.57 23.71 14.23
N GLU A 11 -46.63 24.38 13.07
CA GLU A 11 -46.23 23.78 11.79
C GLU A 11 -44.75 23.91 11.43
N LYS A 12 -43.92 24.57 12.25
CA LYS A 12 -42.50 24.79 11.92
C LYS A 12 -41.51 23.79 12.52
N HIS A 13 -42.01 22.72 13.13
CA HIS A 13 -41.19 21.67 13.73
C HIS A 13 -41.42 20.29 13.12
N SER A 14 -41.74 20.22 11.82
CA SER A 14 -41.38 19.05 11.04
C SER A 14 -39.87 19.07 10.84
N VAL A 15 -39.16 18.72 11.91
CA VAL A 15 -37.76 18.32 11.90
C VAL A 15 -37.71 17.13 10.96
N ALA A 16 -37.42 17.43 9.69
CA ALA A 16 -37.03 16.45 8.71
C ALA A 16 -35.99 15.58 9.41
N THR A 17 -36.41 14.38 9.75
CA THR A 17 -35.53 13.29 10.13
C THR A 17 -34.80 12.93 8.85
N THR A 18 -33.86 13.78 8.42
CA THR A 18 -32.82 13.37 7.49
C THR A 18 -32.07 12.30 8.25
N ALA A 19 -32.48 11.05 8.02
CA ALA A 19 -31.62 9.91 8.19
C ALA A 19 -30.29 10.31 7.58
N THR A 20 -29.33 10.62 8.45
CA THR A 20 -27.93 10.73 8.10
C THR A 20 -27.55 9.32 7.66
N SER A 21 -27.84 9.01 6.40
CA SER A 21 -27.25 7.88 5.70
C SER A 21 -25.76 8.13 5.83
N LEU A 22 -25.12 7.46 6.79
CA LEU A 22 -23.68 7.46 6.90
C LEU A 22 -23.15 7.26 5.48
N PRO A 23 -22.34 8.18 4.94
CA PRO A 23 -21.78 7.98 3.61
C PRO A 23 -21.20 6.56 3.61
N PRO A 24 -21.45 5.75 2.56
CA PRO A 24 -20.91 4.40 2.53
C PRO A 24 -19.43 4.52 2.86
N LEU A 25 -18.94 3.77 3.83
CA LEU A 25 -17.53 3.76 4.22
C LEU A 25 -16.73 3.22 3.02
N PHE A 26 -16.55 4.06 2.01
CA PHE A 26 -15.76 3.83 0.80
C PHE A 26 -14.29 3.85 1.23
N HIS A 27 -13.89 2.78 1.90
CA HIS A 27 -12.55 2.64 2.42
C HIS A 27 -11.63 2.28 1.25
N TYR A 28 -10.95 3.29 0.71
CA TYR A 28 -9.88 3.15 -0.27
C TYR A 28 -8.63 2.60 0.43
N TYR A 29 -8.07 1.50 -0.09
CA TYR A 29 -6.88 0.87 0.51
C TYR A 29 -5.58 1.23 -0.22
N GLY A 30 -5.62 2.09 -1.24
CA GLY A 30 -4.40 2.51 -1.95
C GLY A 30 -3.43 3.30 -1.08
N ASP A 31 -3.93 3.99 -0.04
CA ASP A 31 -3.06 4.65 0.95
C ASP A 31 -2.18 3.64 1.69
N ALA A 32 -2.69 2.43 1.96
CA ALA A 32 -1.90 1.36 2.57
C ALA A 32 -0.82 0.88 1.60
N VAL A 33 -1.16 0.68 0.31
CA VAL A 33 -0.21 0.25 -0.73
C VAL A 33 0.90 1.28 -0.91
N ARG A 34 0.57 2.58 -0.94
CA ARG A 34 1.54 3.67 -1.01
C ARG A 34 2.54 3.60 0.15
N ARG A 35 2.06 3.41 1.37
CA ARG A 35 2.93 3.28 2.57
C ARG A 35 3.84 2.05 2.47
N LEU A 36 3.31 0.92 1.99
CA LEU A 36 4.08 -0.32 1.81
C LEU A 36 5.19 -0.17 0.75
N PHE A 37 4.92 0.48 -0.38
CA PHE A 37 5.93 0.72 -1.42
C PHE A 37 7.02 1.69 -0.94
N VAL A 38 6.67 2.74 -0.21
CA VAL A 38 7.66 3.64 0.40
C VAL A 38 8.49 2.90 1.44
N ALA A 39 7.87 2.08 2.30
CA ALA A 39 8.59 1.26 3.28
C ALA A 39 9.57 0.28 2.60
N ALA A 40 9.13 -0.40 1.54
CA ALA A 40 9.99 -1.28 0.75
C ALA A 40 11.18 -0.52 0.12
N ALA A 41 10.94 0.67 -0.45
CA ALA A 41 12.00 1.49 -1.01
C ALA A 41 13.04 1.94 0.04
N ILE A 42 12.58 2.29 1.24
CA ILE A 42 13.45 2.63 2.38
C ILE A 42 14.30 1.42 2.77
N ILE A 43 13.67 0.24 2.93
CA ILE A 43 14.38 -1.00 3.27
C ILE A 43 15.46 -1.28 2.23
N ILE A 44 15.11 -1.29 0.94
CA ILE A 44 16.08 -1.54 -0.16
C ILE A 44 17.23 -0.52 -0.09
N THR A 45 16.93 0.76 0.12
CA THR A 45 17.96 1.82 0.14
C THR A 45 18.93 1.67 1.32
N ILE A 46 18.42 1.32 2.50
CA ILE A 46 19.23 1.16 3.72
C ILE A 46 20.03 -0.14 3.69
N THR A 47 19.44 -1.23 3.17
CA THR A 47 20.11 -2.55 3.15
C THR A 47 21.19 -2.60 2.07
N THR A 48 20.97 -1.98 0.91
CA THR A 48 21.92 -1.98 -0.22
C THR A 48 23.38 -1.68 0.17
N PRO A 49 23.73 -0.59 0.89
CA PRO A 49 25.12 -0.31 1.24
C PRO A 49 25.72 -1.36 2.18
N ILE A 50 24.92 -1.95 3.09
CA ILE A 50 25.36 -2.94 4.08
C ILE A 50 25.81 -4.23 3.39
N VAL A 51 25.14 -4.63 2.31
CA VAL A 51 25.39 -5.87 1.57
C VAL A 51 26.06 -5.65 0.21
N SER A 52 26.48 -4.42 -0.10
CA SER A 52 27.13 -4.04 -1.36
C SER A 52 28.38 -4.87 -1.70
N ALA A 53 29.09 -5.38 -0.69
CA ALA A 53 30.25 -6.26 -0.86
C ALA A 53 29.91 -7.71 -1.26
N PHE A 54 28.66 -8.14 -1.08
CA PHE A 54 28.18 -9.51 -1.31
C PHE A 54 27.08 -9.59 -2.38
N LEU A 55 26.69 -8.45 -2.94
CA LEU A 55 25.62 -8.35 -3.92
C LEU A 55 26.09 -8.90 -5.28
N THR A 56 25.47 -9.99 -5.70
CA THR A 56 25.59 -10.53 -7.07
C THR A 56 24.95 -9.59 -8.11
N LEU A 57 24.01 -8.74 -7.67
CA LEU A 57 23.36 -7.74 -8.50
C LEU A 57 24.13 -6.42 -8.52
N PRO A 58 24.14 -5.70 -9.66
CA PRO A 58 24.68 -4.35 -9.70
C PRO A 58 23.92 -3.47 -8.70
N THR A 59 24.63 -2.82 -7.77
CA THR A 59 24.09 -1.85 -6.80
C THR A 59 23.15 -0.84 -7.46
N PHE A 60 23.43 -0.49 -8.72
CA PHE A 60 22.61 0.38 -9.56
C PHE A 60 21.15 -0.12 -9.72
N SER A 61 20.94 -1.43 -9.86
CA SER A 61 19.60 -2.01 -10.03
C SER A 61 18.71 -1.83 -8.79
N ALA A 62 19.31 -1.91 -7.59
CA ALA A 62 18.60 -1.69 -6.33
C ALA A 62 18.15 -0.23 -6.19
N ILE A 63 19.02 0.72 -6.57
CA ILE A 63 18.70 2.16 -6.56
C ILE A 63 17.54 2.47 -7.52
N ILE A 64 17.63 1.97 -8.76
CA ILE A 64 16.55 2.15 -9.75
C ILE A 64 15.25 1.52 -9.27
N GLY A 65 15.30 0.33 -8.68
CA GLY A 65 14.13 -0.32 -8.09
C GLY A 65 13.48 0.50 -6.97
N ALA A 66 14.29 1.02 -6.04
CA ALA A 66 13.79 1.87 -4.96
C ALA A 66 13.13 3.16 -5.48
N LEU A 67 13.78 3.85 -6.43
CA LEU A 67 13.21 5.05 -7.06
C LEU A 67 11.92 4.75 -7.81
N PHE A 68 11.89 3.65 -8.56
CA PHE A 68 10.70 3.19 -9.26
C PHE A 68 9.53 2.97 -8.28
N LEU A 69 9.76 2.29 -7.15
CA LEU A 69 8.73 2.09 -6.13
C LEU A 69 8.21 3.41 -5.55
N VAL A 70 9.08 4.39 -5.28
CA VAL A 70 8.66 5.71 -4.79
C VAL A 70 7.84 6.46 -5.83
N ILE A 71 8.22 6.41 -7.11
CA ILE A 71 7.46 7.01 -8.21
C ILE A 71 6.07 6.38 -8.30
N VAL A 72 5.99 5.05 -8.30
CA VAL A 72 4.71 4.32 -8.32
C VAL A 72 3.85 4.66 -7.10
N ALA A 73 4.46 4.77 -5.92
CA ALA A 73 3.77 5.18 -4.70
C ALA A 73 3.24 6.63 -4.80
N GLY A 74 3.99 7.54 -5.44
CA GLY A 74 3.56 8.92 -5.69
C GLY A 74 2.45 9.04 -6.73
N LEU A 75 2.42 8.14 -7.72
CA LEU A 75 1.38 8.05 -8.74
C LEU A 75 0.12 7.31 -8.24
N THR A 76 0.11 6.81 -7.00
CA THR A 76 -1.06 6.16 -6.41
C THR A 76 -2.14 7.20 -6.15
N ASN A 77 -3.20 7.20 -6.96
CA ASN A 77 -4.31 8.13 -6.88
C ASN A 77 -5.65 7.37 -6.78
N PRO A 78 -6.53 7.68 -5.81
CA PRO A 78 -7.86 7.06 -5.70
C PRO A 78 -8.80 7.32 -6.87
N SER A 79 -8.59 8.41 -7.62
CA SER A 79 -9.48 8.79 -8.73
C SER A 79 -9.26 7.96 -10.00
N GLU A 80 -8.07 7.37 -10.18
CA GLU A 80 -7.64 6.79 -11.46
C GLU A 80 -7.59 5.26 -11.41
N ARG A 81 -8.43 4.60 -12.22
CA ARG A 81 -8.49 3.12 -12.29
C ARG A 81 -7.17 2.50 -12.73
N TRP A 82 -6.45 3.19 -13.62
CA TRP A 82 -5.16 2.73 -14.14
C TRP A 82 -4.10 2.65 -13.05
N SER A 83 -4.10 3.58 -12.10
CA SER A 83 -3.18 3.61 -10.95
C SER A 83 -3.33 2.35 -10.08
N SER A 84 -4.56 1.91 -9.84
CA SER A 84 -4.80 0.67 -9.07
C SER A 84 -4.37 -0.59 -9.81
N SER A 85 -4.45 -0.63 -11.14
CA SER A 85 -3.93 -1.75 -11.93
C SER A 85 -2.41 -1.79 -11.88
N LEU A 86 -1.76 -0.63 -12.03
CA LEU A 86 -0.31 -0.52 -11.96
C LEU A 86 0.21 -0.95 -10.59
N ASN A 87 -0.42 -0.51 -9.50
CA ASN A 87 -0.07 -0.93 -8.15
C ASN A 87 -0.18 -2.44 -7.96
N LEU A 88 -1.24 -3.07 -8.49
CA LEU A 88 -1.38 -4.51 -8.42
C LEU A 88 -0.27 -5.22 -9.19
N THR A 89 0.03 -4.79 -10.42
CA THR A 89 1.10 -5.37 -11.24
C THR A 89 2.45 -5.25 -10.56
N VAL A 90 2.80 -4.05 -10.08
CA VAL A 90 4.07 -3.81 -9.36
C VAL A 90 4.13 -4.63 -8.08
N ALA A 91 3.02 -4.76 -7.35
CA ALA A 91 2.96 -5.55 -6.15
C ALA A 91 3.22 -7.04 -6.42
N VAL A 92 2.60 -7.60 -7.46
CA VAL A 92 2.77 -9.00 -7.87
C VAL A 92 4.20 -9.27 -8.34
N LEU A 93 4.75 -8.40 -9.18
CA LEU A 93 6.12 -8.54 -9.68
C LEU A 93 7.14 -8.43 -8.54
N GLY A 94 6.94 -7.50 -7.60
CA GLY A 94 7.79 -7.38 -6.42
C GLY A 94 7.71 -8.63 -5.54
N ALA A 95 6.51 -9.13 -5.25
CA ALA A 95 6.33 -10.35 -4.46
C ALA A 95 7.05 -11.55 -5.11
N ALA A 96 6.86 -11.76 -6.41
CA ALA A 96 7.51 -12.84 -7.15
C ALA A 96 9.04 -12.69 -7.15
N LEU A 97 9.55 -11.47 -7.37
CA LEU A 97 10.99 -11.19 -7.40
C LEU A 97 11.66 -11.48 -6.05
N PHE A 98 11.12 -10.94 -4.96
CA PHE A 98 11.71 -11.10 -3.64
C PHE A 98 11.53 -12.52 -3.09
N GLN A 99 10.41 -13.19 -3.40
CA GLN A 99 10.25 -14.60 -3.05
C GLN A 99 11.25 -15.49 -3.79
N TYR A 100 11.45 -15.24 -5.09
CA TYR A 100 12.44 -15.98 -5.88
C TYR A 100 13.85 -15.81 -5.33
N ARG A 101 14.23 -14.58 -4.94
CA ARG A 101 15.54 -14.33 -4.32
C ARG A 101 15.67 -14.96 -2.93
N GLY A 102 14.65 -14.84 -2.08
CA GLY A 102 14.65 -15.50 -0.77
C GLY A 102 14.88 -17.01 -0.89
N ILE A 103 14.24 -17.67 -1.87
CA ILE A 103 14.48 -19.09 -2.16
C ILE A 103 15.91 -19.31 -2.69
N ALA A 104 16.38 -18.47 -3.61
CA ALA A 104 17.73 -18.61 -4.16
C ALA A 104 18.82 -18.46 -3.08
N ASP A 105 18.67 -17.48 -2.18
CA ASP A 105 19.57 -17.24 -1.05
C ASP A 105 19.50 -18.37 -0.02
N TYR A 106 18.32 -18.94 0.21
CA TYR A 106 18.16 -20.12 1.06
C TYR A 106 18.83 -21.37 0.45
N LEU A 107 18.77 -21.55 -0.86
CA LEU A 107 19.42 -22.67 -1.54
C LEU A 107 20.95 -22.50 -1.62
N ALA A 108 21.42 -21.26 -1.73
CA ALA A 108 22.84 -20.91 -1.70
C ALA A 108 23.40 -20.74 -0.27
N PHE A 109 22.60 -21.10 0.74
CA PHE A 109 22.88 -20.79 2.14
C PHE A 109 24.16 -21.45 2.63
N THR A 110 25.18 -20.62 2.84
CA THR A 110 26.33 -20.93 3.68
C THR A 110 26.10 -20.25 5.04
N VAL A 111 26.71 -20.76 6.12
CA VAL A 111 26.63 -20.17 7.48
C VAL A 111 27.37 -18.83 7.60
N ASN A 112 27.33 -18.00 6.56
CA ASN A 112 27.83 -16.64 6.53
C ASN A 112 26.75 -15.67 7.06
N PRO A 113 27.04 -14.86 8.09
CA PRO A 113 26.09 -13.88 8.62
C PRO A 113 25.51 -12.91 7.58
N ALA A 114 26.28 -12.56 6.55
CA ALA A 114 25.82 -11.66 5.48
C ALA A 114 24.70 -12.29 4.63
N GLN A 115 24.78 -13.59 4.33
CA GLN A 115 23.76 -14.30 3.56
C GLN A 115 22.48 -14.49 4.37
N VAL A 116 22.59 -14.81 5.66
CA VAL A 116 21.44 -14.87 6.58
C VAL A 116 20.69 -13.53 6.60
N PHE A 117 21.44 -12.43 6.64
CA PHE A 117 20.87 -11.08 6.61
C PHE A 117 20.16 -10.80 5.28
N MET A 118 20.76 -11.12 4.13
CA MET A 118 20.14 -10.94 2.81
C MET A 118 18.85 -11.74 2.67
N PHE A 119 18.88 -13.03 3.01
CA PHE A 119 17.71 -13.89 3.04
C PHE A 119 16.57 -13.28 3.87
N THR A 120 16.90 -12.78 5.06
CA THR A 120 15.91 -12.17 5.96
C THR A 120 15.31 -10.91 5.35
N VAL A 121 16.13 -10.06 4.71
CA VAL A 121 15.68 -8.84 4.03
C VAL A 121 14.75 -9.17 2.87
N ASP A 122 15.11 -10.14 2.03
CA ASP A 122 14.31 -10.53 0.87
C ASP A 122 12.98 -11.16 1.28
N GLU A 123 12.94 -11.98 2.33
CA GLU A 123 11.68 -12.51 2.89
C GLU A 123 10.80 -11.40 3.49
N VAL A 124 11.39 -10.44 4.22
CA VAL A 124 10.63 -9.29 4.74
C VAL A 124 10.03 -8.46 3.60
N LEU A 125 10.80 -8.22 2.53
CA LEU A 125 10.30 -7.54 1.34
C LEU A 125 9.21 -8.35 0.64
N ALA A 126 9.37 -9.66 0.47
CA ALA A 126 8.36 -10.53 -0.11
C ALA A 126 7.03 -10.44 0.64
N VAL A 127 7.07 -10.47 1.98
CA VAL A 127 5.88 -10.31 2.83
C VAL A 127 5.22 -8.94 2.63
N ILE A 128 6.01 -7.85 2.62
CA ILE A 128 5.49 -6.49 2.36
C ILE A 128 4.76 -6.45 1.01
N PHE A 129 5.35 -7.05 -0.03
CA PHE A 129 4.77 -7.07 -1.36
C PHE A 129 3.51 -7.95 -1.44
N ILE A 130 3.46 -9.09 -0.75
CA ILE A 130 2.25 -9.92 -0.65
C ILE A 130 1.10 -9.15 0.02
N ILE A 131 1.40 -8.41 1.09
CA ILE A 131 0.41 -7.53 1.74
C ILE A 131 -0.03 -6.42 0.77
N ALA A 132 0.89 -5.85 0.00
CA ALA A 132 0.56 -4.87 -1.03
C ALA A 132 -0.33 -5.45 -2.13
N VAL A 133 -0.12 -6.71 -2.54
CA VAL A 133 -1.00 -7.44 -3.48
C VAL A 133 -2.39 -7.57 -2.91
N TYR A 134 -2.53 -7.93 -1.63
CA TYR A 134 -3.83 -8.08 -0.97
C TYR A 134 -4.64 -6.77 -0.98
N TYR A 135 -4.03 -5.66 -0.55
CA TYR A 135 -4.70 -4.36 -0.54
C TYR A 135 -4.97 -3.81 -1.95
N SER A 136 -4.05 -4.03 -2.89
CA SER A 136 -4.25 -3.65 -4.30
C SER A 136 -5.39 -4.45 -4.93
N SER A 137 -5.48 -5.75 -4.64
CA SER A 137 -6.56 -6.63 -5.13
C SER A 137 -7.91 -6.24 -4.57
N LYS A 138 -7.99 -5.87 -3.28
CA LYS A 138 -9.22 -5.33 -2.68
C LYS A 138 -9.69 -4.06 -3.36
N THR A 139 -8.76 -3.16 -3.66
CA THR A 139 -9.03 -1.90 -4.36
C THR A 139 -9.51 -2.18 -5.79
N PHE A 140 -8.82 -3.07 -6.50
CA PHE A 140 -9.18 -3.50 -7.85
C PHE A 140 -10.58 -4.13 -7.91
N ARG A 141 -10.87 -5.12 -7.05
CA ARG A 141 -12.18 -5.80 -7.03
C ARG A 141 -13.34 -4.82 -6.84
N ARG A 142 -13.19 -3.82 -5.96
CA ARG A 142 -14.23 -2.81 -5.70
C ARG A 142 -14.51 -1.89 -6.89
N MET A 143 -13.58 -1.77 -7.85
CA MET A 143 -13.83 -1.01 -9.08
C MET A 143 -14.64 -1.79 -10.12
N PHE A 144 -14.59 -3.13 -10.09
CA PHE A 144 -15.30 -3.99 -11.06
C PHE A 144 -16.67 -4.46 -10.58
N VAL A 145 -16.89 -4.55 -9.27
CA VAL A 145 -18.22 -4.83 -8.70
C VAL A 145 -19.02 -3.53 -8.67
N LYS A 146 -19.82 -3.30 -9.72
CA LYS A 146 -20.91 -2.31 -9.74
C LYS A 146 -22.12 -2.82 -8.96
#